data_AF-K9LCF1-F1
#
_entry.id   AF-K9LCF1-F1
#
_cell.length_a   1.000
_cell.length_b   1.000
_cell.length_c   1.000
_cell.angle_alpha   90.00
_cell.angle_beta   90.00
_cell.angle_gamma   90.00
#
_symmetry.space_group_name_H-M   'P 1'
#
loop_
_entity.id
_entity.type
_entity.pdbx_description
1 polymer ?
#
loop_
_entity_poly.entity_id
_entity_poly.type
_entity_poly.pdbx_seq_one_letter_code
_entity_poly.pdbx_strand_id
1 'polypeptide(L)'
;LKVLHGETNRMIKLRRQMLQDTNIHNMADAEKSDEVGGKRRLAFLDMLLISQLEGGGLTDLEIREEVDTFLFEGHDTTSSAMAFCIYLLSQHEDIQQRA
;
A
#
# COMPACT_ATOMS: atom_id res chain seq x y z
N LEU A 1 5.40 -2.60 -18.88
CA LEU A 1 6.17 -2.55 -17.61
C LEU A 1 6.93 -1.24 -17.38
N LYS A 2 7.53 -0.59 -18.39
CA LYS A 2 8.28 0.69 -18.16
C LYS A 2 7.47 1.79 -17.45
N VAL A 3 6.20 1.96 -17.81
CA VAL A 3 5.31 2.95 -17.18
C VAL A 3 5.04 2.56 -15.72
N LEU A 4 4.61 1.32 -15.48
CA LEU A 4 4.35 0.79 -14.13
C LEU A 4 5.56 0.95 -13.21
N HIS A 5 6.73 0.42 -13.63
CA HIS A 5 7.95 0.54 -12.85
C HIS A 5 8.34 2.01 -12.62
N GLY A 6 8.05 2.89 -13.59
CA GLY A 6 8.25 4.33 -13.43
C GLY A 6 7.41 4.93 -12.29
N GLU A 7 6.12 4.57 -12.25
CA GLU A 7 5.21 5.02 -11.18
C GLU A 7 5.57 4.43 -9.82
N THR A 8 5.88 3.13 -9.75
CA THR A 8 6.29 2.47 -8.50
C THR A 8 7.59 3.06 -7.96
N ASN A 9 8.59 3.26 -8.82
CA ASN A 9 9.85 3.92 -8.42
C ASN A 9 9.62 5.35 -7.93
N ARG A 10 8.71 6.10 -8.58
CA ARG A 10 8.34 7.44 -8.14
C ARG A 10 7.69 7.41 -6.76
N MET A 11 6.78 6.48 -6.51
CA MET A 11 6.11 6.32 -5.21
C MET A 11 7.11 5.95 -4.11
N ILE A 12 7.98 4.98 -4.34
CA ILE A 12 9.03 4.57 -3.40
C ILE A 12 9.93 5.76 -3.05
N LYS A 13 10.41 6.49 -4.05
CA LYS A 13 11.27 7.67 -3.84
C LYS A 13 10.56 8.76 -3.03
N LEU A 14 9.32 9.08 -3.40
CA LEU A 14 8.52 10.09 -2.71
C LEU A 14 8.31 9.71 -1.25
N ARG A 15 7.97 8.45 -0.98
CA ARG A 15 7.71 7.99 0.39
C ARG A 15 8.99 7.95 1.22
N ARG A 16 10.11 7.51 0.63
CA ARG A 16 11.43 7.53 1.28
C ARG A 16 11.83 8.95 1.70
N GLN A 17 11.54 9.97 0.89
CA GLN A 17 11.76 11.38 1.26
C GLN A 17 10.87 11.81 2.42
N MET A 18 9.57 11.52 2.37
CA MET A 18 8.63 11.83 3.46
C MET A 18 9.05 11.20 4.80
N LEU A 19 9.57 9.98 4.76
CA LEU A 19 10.09 9.30 5.95
C LEU A 19 11.37 9.94 6.46
N GLN A 20 12.28 10.41 5.60
CA GLN A 20 13.46 11.15 6.04
C GLN A 20 13.10 12.47 6.73
N ASP A 21 12.09 13.18 6.21
CA ASP A 21 11.59 14.43 6.80
C ASP A 21 10.87 14.19 8.14
N THR A 22 10.28 13.00 8.30
CA THR A 22 9.56 12.59 9.51
C THR A 22 10.41 11.60 10.31
N ASN A 23 11.30 12.10 11.18
CA ASN A 23 12.26 11.32 11.96
C ASN A 23 11.85 9.84 12.22
N ILE A 24 12.43 8.92 11.43
CA ILE A 24 12.00 7.53 11.24
C ILE A 24 11.96 6.74 12.56
N HIS A 25 12.84 7.07 13.50
CA HIS A 25 12.87 6.44 14.82
C HIS A 25 11.54 6.58 15.59
N ASN A 26 10.86 7.72 15.47
CA ASN A 26 9.56 7.92 16.10
C ASN A 26 8.46 7.00 15.51
N MET A 27 8.63 6.50 14.29
CA MET A 27 7.64 5.63 13.62
C MET A 27 7.90 4.15 13.88
N ALA A 28 9.17 3.72 13.96
CA ALA A 28 9.54 2.34 14.31
C ALA A 28 9.22 2.01 15.79
N ASP A 29 9.39 2.99 16.68
CA ASP A 29 9.02 2.84 18.10
C ASP A 29 7.49 2.80 18.32
N ALA A 30 6.70 3.35 17.39
CA ALA A 30 5.24 3.35 17.44
C ALA A 30 4.61 1.97 17.14
N GLU A 31 5.35 1.03 16.52
CA GLU A 31 4.89 -0.35 16.36
C GLU A 31 5.21 -1.22 17.59
N LYS A 32 6.25 -0.88 18.35
CA LYS A 32 6.74 -1.66 19.51
C LYS A 32 5.99 -1.36 20.82
N SER A 33 5.21 -0.28 20.90
CA SER A 33 4.42 0.02 22.10
C SER A 33 3.07 -0.73 22.09
N ASP A 34 2.98 -1.75 22.96
CA ASP A 34 1.76 -2.54 23.22
C ASP A 34 0.77 -1.82 24.17
N GLU A 35 0.86 -0.50 24.29
CA GLU A 35 -0.04 0.26 25.15
C GLU A 35 -1.32 0.65 24.41
N VAL A 36 -2.44 0.36 25.07
CA VAL A 36 -3.83 0.59 24.66
C VAL A 36 -4.06 2.10 24.49
N GLY A 37 -3.64 2.64 23.35
CA GLY A 37 -3.59 4.08 23.11
C GLY A 37 -3.13 4.44 21.69
N GLY A 38 -3.68 3.76 20.67
CA GLY A 38 -3.59 4.20 19.27
C GLY A 38 -2.26 3.91 18.58
N LYS A 39 -2.00 2.62 18.27
CA LYS A 39 -0.93 2.25 17.33
C LYS A 39 -1.15 2.95 15.99
N ARG A 40 -0.17 3.74 15.54
CA ARG A 40 -0.19 4.30 14.18
C ARG A 40 0.19 3.17 13.22
N ARG A 41 -0.82 2.51 12.66
CA ARG A 41 -0.62 1.37 11.75
C ARG A 41 0.20 1.84 10.54
N LEU A 42 1.39 1.25 10.35
CA LEU A 42 2.24 1.57 9.20
C LEU A 42 1.55 1.10 7.90
N ALA A 43 1.73 1.87 6.84
CA ALA A 43 1.36 1.42 5.51
C ALA A 43 2.38 0.35 5.04
N PHE A 44 1.96 -0.54 4.14
CA PHE A 44 2.81 -1.64 3.63
C PHE A 44 4.17 -1.15 3.12
N LEU A 45 4.20 -0.09 2.32
CA LEU A 45 5.45 0.51 1.82
C LEU A 45 6.33 1.05 2.96
N ASP A 46 5.74 1.60 4.02
CA ASP A 46 6.51 2.10 5.17
C ASP A 46 7.19 0.95 5.91
N MET A 47 6.49 -0.18 6.08
CA MET A 47 7.03 -1.38 6.69
C MET A 47 8.24 -1.92 5.91
N LEU A 48 8.16 -1.99 4.58
CA LEU A 48 9.28 -2.41 3.72
C LEU A 48 10.47 -1.47 3.82
N LEU A 49 10.23 -0.15 3.80
CA LEU A 49 11.29 0.86 3.88
C LEU A 49 11.97 0.90 5.25
N ILE A 50 11.21 0.73 6.34
CA ILE A 50 11.76 0.66 7.69
C ILE A 50 12.57 -0.62 7.87
N SER A 51 12.05 -1.76 7.39
CA SER A 51 12.79 -3.03 7.42
C SER A 51 14.14 -2.93 6.70
N GLN A 52 14.19 -2.27 5.54
CA GLN A 52 15.44 -2.01 4.82
C GLN A 52 16.43 -1.18 5.66
N LEU A 53 15.95 -0.15 6.39
CA LEU A 53 16.79 0.73 7.22
C LEU A 53 17.30 0.05 8.50
N GLU A 54 16.51 -0.82 9.12
CA GLU A 54 16.91 -1.58 10.33
C GLU A 54 17.84 -2.77 10.02
N GLY A 55 18.31 -2.91 8.77
CA GLY A 55 19.26 -3.95 8.37
C GLY A 55 18.60 -5.25 7.90
N GLY A 56 17.30 -5.24 7.59
CA GLY A 56 16.52 -6.39 7.10
C GLY A 56 16.89 -6.87 5.69
N GLY A 57 17.83 -6.22 5.01
CA GLY A 57 18.47 -6.75 3.80
C GLY A 57 17.67 -6.63 2.49
N LEU A 58 16.49 -6.02 2.49
CA LEU A 58 15.71 -5.79 1.27
C LEU A 58 16.43 -4.84 0.31
N THR A 59 16.59 -5.27 -0.94
CA THR A 59 17.11 -4.43 -2.02
C THR A 59 16.01 -3.54 -2.59
N ASP A 60 16.40 -2.44 -3.23
CA ASP A 60 15.45 -1.57 -3.94
C ASP A 60 14.67 -2.31 -5.04
N LEU A 61 15.27 -3.38 -5.60
CA LEU A 61 14.61 -4.23 -6.58
C LEU A 61 13.49 -5.05 -5.93
N GLU A 62 13.77 -5.73 -4.81
CA GLU A 62 12.78 -6.55 -4.10
C GLU A 62 11.63 -5.68 -3.58
N ILE A 63 11.92 -4.51 -3.00
CA ILE A 63 10.85 -3.58 -2.57
C ILE A 63 9.96 -3.19 -3.75
N ARG A 64 10.55 -2.88 -4.91
CA ARG A 64 9.79 -2.53 -6.10
C ARG A 64 8.94 -3.71 -6.58
N GLU A 65 9.46 -4.93 -6.58
CA GLU A 65 8.73 -6.13 -7.01
C GLU A 65 7.53 -6.44 -6.08
N GLU A 66 7.71 -6.31 -4.77
CA GLU A 66 6.62 -6.47 -3.80
C GLU A 66 5.54 -5.38 -3.96
N VAL A 67 5.96 -4.13 -4.16
CA VAL A 67 5.03 -3.01 -4.37
C VAL A 67 4.31 -3.12 -5.72
N ASP A 68 5.01 -3.52 -6.78
CA ASP A 68 4.42 -3.76 -8.11
C ASP A 68 3.35 -4.86 -8.03
N THR A 69 3.65 -5.96 -7.34
CA THR A 69 2.70 -7.06 -7.14
C THR A 69 1.47 -6.60 -6.37
N PHE A 70 1.66 -5.92 -5.22
CA PHE A 70 0.56 -5.45 -4.39
C PHE A 70 -0.35 -4.45 -5.13
N LEU A 71 0.23 -3.50 -5.88
CA LEU A 71 -0.53 -2.50 -6.62
C LEU A 71 -1.28 -3.11 -7.80
N PHE A 72 -0.66 -4.04 -8.54
CA PHE A 72 -1.28 -4.64 -9.73
C PHE A 72 -2.40 -5.61 -9.37
N GLU A 73 -2.11 -6.56 -8.48
CA GLU A 73 -3.09 -7.57 -8.09
C GLU A 73 -4.27 -6.92 -7.36
N GLY A 74 -4.02 -5.94 -6.50
CA GLY A 74 -5.07 -5.26 -5.75
C GLY A 74 -5.96 -4.37 -6.63
N HIS A 75 -5.37 -3.59 -7.54
CA HIS A 75 -6.11 -2.59 -8.31
C HIS A 75 -6.99 -3.22 -9.40
N ASP A 76 -6.42 -4.08 -10.26
CA ASP A 76 -7.12 -4.53 -11.46
C ASP A 76 -8.24 -5.53 -11.13
N THR A 77 -8.02 -6.39 -10.14
CA THR A 77 -9.04 -7.34 -9.67
C THR A 77 -10.20 -6.63 -8.99
N THR A 78 -9.91 -5.68 -8.09
CA THR A 78 -10.93 -4.92 -7.36
C THR A 78 -11.72 -4.01 -8.29
N SER A 79 -11.05 -3.31 -9.22
CA SER A 79 -11.71 -2.46 -10.22
C SER A 79 -12.65 -3.27 -11.11
N SER A 80 -12.22 -4.46 -11.55
CA SER A 80 -13.04 -5.36 -12.34
C SER A 80 -14.24 -5.87 -11.53
N ALA A 81 -14.02 -6.30 -10.28
CA ALA A 81 -15.08 -6.76 -9.39
C ALA A 81 -16.13 -5.66 -9.13
N MET A 82 -15.68 -4.42 -8.90
CA MET A 82 -16.57 -3.26 -8.76
C MET A 82 -17.35 -2.98 -10.04
N ALA A 83 -16.69 -3.02 -11.20
CA ALA A 83 -17.37 -2.81 -12.49
C ALA A 83 -18.47 -3.85 -12.72
N PHE A 84 -18.19 -5.13 -12.45
CA PHE A 84 -19.21 -6.19 -12.53
C PHE A 84 -20.32 -6.01 -11.50
N CYS A 85 -19.99 -5.63 -10.27
CA CYS A 85 -20.97 -5.38 -9.22
C CYS A 85 -21.95 -4.27 -9.65
N ILE A 86 -21.42 -3.12 -10.11
CA ILE A 86 -22.24 -2.00 -10.61
C ILE A 86 -23.07 -2.42 -11.82
N TYR A 87 -22.46 -3.16 -12.75
CA TYR A 87 -23.18 -3.70 -13.91
C TYR A 87 -24.37 -4.56 -13.49
N LEU A 88 -24.17 -5.53 -12.58
CA LEU A 88 -25.24 -6.39 -12.09
C LEU A 88 -26.32 -5.60 -11.36
N LEU A 89 -25.94 -4.64 -10.49
CA LEU A 89 -26.90 -3.78 -9.81
C LEU A 89 -27.77 -3.00 -10.81
N SER A 90 -27.19 -2.50 -11.91
CA SER A 90 -27.94 -1.78 -12.94
C SER A 90 -28.99 -2.62 -13.67
N GLN A 91 -28.85 -3.96 -13.66
CA GLN A 91 -29.76 -4.89 -14.31
C GLN A 91 -30.84 -5.44 -13.35
N HIS A 92 -30.73 -5.14 -12.05
CA HIS A 92 -31.59 -5.69 -10.99
C HIS A 92 -32.09 -4.56 -10.08
N GLU A 93 -33.08 -3.81 -10.57
CA GLU A 93 -33.63 -2.63 -9.88
C GLU A 93 -34.21 -2.96 -8.49
N ASP A 94 -34.81 -4.14 -8.33
CA ASP A 94 -35.34 -4.64 -7.06
C ASP A 94 -34.24 -4.86 -6.01
N ILE A 95 -33.04 -5.25 -6.45
CA ILE A 95 -31.86 -5.38 -5.60
C ILE A 95 -31.23 -4.02 -5.33
N GLN A 96 -31.17 -3.16 -6.35
CA GLN A 96 -30.65 -1.80 -6.23
C GLN A 96 -31.42 -0.97 -5.21
N GLN A 97 -32.76 -1.10 -5.15
CA GLN A 97 -33.59 -0.39 -4.18
C GLN A 97 -33.46 -0.89 -2.73
N ARG A 98 -32.78 -2.02 -2.50
CA ARG A 98 -32.55 -2.61 -1.17
C ARG A 98 -31.20 -2.22 -0.55
N ALA A 99 -30.29 -1.70 -1.35
CA ALA A 99 -28.97 -1.22 -0.93
C ALA A 99 -29.08 0.16 -0.25
#